data_AF-A0A958FA46-F1
#
_entry.id   AF-A0A958FA46-F1
#
_cell.length_a   1.000
_cell.length_b   1.000
_cell.length_c   1.000
_cell.angle_alpha   90.00
_cell.angle_beta   90.00
_cell.angle_gamma   90.00
#
_symmetry.space_group_name_H-M   'P 1'
#
loop_
_entity.id
_entity.type
_entity.pdbx_description
1 polymer ?
#
loop_
_entity_poly.entity_id
_entity_poly.type
_entity_poly.pdbx_seq_one_letter_code
_entity_poly.pdbx_strand_id
1 'polypeptide(L)'
;NGRVEIPFPDHFIAVTSGQGITATLTPLSAESRGLAVVEKGPRRIVVQELAGGKGNYEFDYMVMAVRSGYEDYQVIREKLEVPRVAEEGPGSNE
;
A
#
# COMPACT_ATOMS: atom_id res chain seq x y z
N ASN A 1 0.70 16.18 -22.49
CA ASN A 1 0.55 17.27 -21.49
C ASN A 1 1.04 16.85 -20.10
N GLY A 2 2.22 16.21 -19.99
CA GLY A 2 2.80 15.88 -18.67
C GLY A 2 1.93 15.02 -17.74
N ARG A 3 0.91 14.35 -18.29
CA ARG A 3 -0.07 13.54 -17.56
C ARG A 3 -0.04 12.13 -18.14
N VAL A 4 -0.01 11.14 -17.26
CA VAL A 4 0.01 9.72 -17.65
C VAL A 4 -0.91 8.94 -16.72
N GLU A 5 -1.59 7.95 -17.29
CA GLU A 5 -2.37 6.97 -16.55
C GLU A 5 -1.56 5.68 -16.45
N ILE A 6 -1.46 5.13 -15.24
CA ILE A 6 -0.76 3.88 -14.96
C ILE A 6 -1.81 2.86 -14.54
N PRO A 7 -2.22 1.94 -15.45
CA PRO A 7 -3.12 0.86 -15.09
C PRO A 7 -2.40 -0.14 -14.17
N PHE A 8 -3.14 -0.72 -13.24
CA PHE A 8 -2.64 -1.79 -12.39
C PHE A 8 -2.83 -3.14 -13.08
N PRO A 9 -1.92 -4.10 -12.85
CA PRO A 9 -2.08 -5.44 -13.38
C PRO A 9 -3.21 -6.19 -12.66
N ASP A 10 -3.86 -7.12 -13.35
CA ASP A 10 -5.04 -7.84 -12.84
C ASP A 10 -4.81 -8.54 -11.50
N HIS A 11 -3.63 -9.13 -11.30
CA HIS A 11 -3.29 -9.81 -10.05
C HIS A 11 -3.20 -8.85 -8.85
N PHE A 12 -2.81 -7.59 -9.08
CA PHE A 12 -2.82 -6.56 -8.04
C PHE A 12 -4.26 -6.18 -7.72
N ILE A 13 -5.08 -5.91 -8.74
CA ILE A 13 -6.49 -5.55 -8.58
C ILE A 13 -7.24 -6.62 -7.78
N ALA A 14 -7.01 -7.90 -8.10
CA ALA A 14 -7.70 -9.05 -7.51
C ALA A 14 -7.54 -9.19 -5.99
N VAL A 15 -6.49 -8.60 -5.39
CA VAL A 15 -6.19 -8.75 -3.96
C VAL A 15 -6.30 -7.44 -3.18
N THR A 16 -6.72 -6.35 -3.82
CA THR A 16 -6.76 -5.02 -3.19
C THR A 16 -8.18 -4.58 -2.88
N SER A 17 -8.40 -3.97 -1.71
CA SER A 17 -9.72 -3.53 -1.26
C SER A 17 -10.23 -2.27 -1.97
N GLY A 18 -9.42 -1.68 -2.86
CA GLY A 18 -9.67 -0.38 -3.47
C GLY A 18 -9.55 0.82 -2.51
N GLN A 19 -9.48 0.58 -1.20
CA GLN A 19 -9.23 1.56 -0.15
C GLN A 19 -7.73 1.61 0.20
N GLY A 20 -7.31 2.69 0.86
CA GLY A 20 -5.94 2.81 1.38
C GLY A 20 -4.83 2.81 0.33
N ILE A 21 -5.16 3.11 -0.94
CA ILE A 21 -4.18 3.17 -2.02
C ILE A 21 -3.24 4.35 -1.79
N THR A 22 -1.94 4.07 -1.74
CA THR A 22 -0.87 5.04 -1.59
C THR A 22 0.16 4.82 -2.69
N ALA A 23 0.70 5.90 -3.23
CA ALA A 23 1.67 5.84 -4.30
C ALA A 23 2.81 6.83 -4.00
N THR A 24 4.03 6.35 -4.20
CA THR A 24 5.26 7.15 -4.11
C THR A 24 5.87 7.25 -5.51
N LEU A 25 6.30 8.45 -5.88
CA LEU A 25 6.90 8.74 -7.18
C LEU A 25 8.34 9.23 -6.97
N THR A 26 9.26 8.77 -7.81
CA THR A 26 10.66 9.21 -7.80
C THR A 26 11.02 9.70 -9.19
N PRO A 27 11.08 11.02 -9.43
CA PRO A 27 11.52 11.54 -10.72
C PRO A 27 12.99 11.19 -10.98
N LEU A 28 13.32 10.81 -12.21
CA LEU A 28 14.67 10.45 -12.65
C LEU A 28 15.41 11.61 -13.34
N SER A 29 14.87 12.83 -13.21
CA SER A 29 15.45 14.04 -13.79
C SER A 29 15.64 15.11 -12.72
N ALA A 30 16.84 15.68 -12.65
CA ALA A 30 17.15 16.83 -11.79
C ALA A 30 16.39 18.11 -12.22
N GLU A 31 15.92 18.16 -13.46
CA GLU A 31 15.09 19.26 -13.98
C GLU A 31 13.61 19.11 -13.61
N SER A 32 13.26 18.05 -12.87
CA SER A 32 11.90 17.83 -12.39
C SER A 32 11.49 18.92 -11.41
N ARG A 33 10.35 19.54 -11.69
CA ARG A 33 9.69 20.47 -10.75
C ARG A 33 8.71 19.75 -9.82
N GLY A 34 8.78 18.42 -9.78
CA GLY A 34 7.90 17.55 -9.02
C GLY A 34 6.83 16.87 -9.87
N LEU A 35 6.25 15.83 -9.28
CA LEU A 35 5.17 15.02 -9.82
C LEU A 35 4.09 14.84 -8.74
N ALA A 36 2.83 14.78 -9.13
CA ALA A 36 1.71 14.53 -8.24
C ALA A 36 0.84 13.39 -8.75
N VAL A 37 0.36 12.56 -7.82
CA VAL A 37 -0.71 11.61 -8.08
C VAL A 37 -2.04 12.35 -7.92
N VAL A 38 -2.68 12.68 -9.04
CA VAL A 38 -3.89 13.52 -9.06
C VAL A 38 -5.18 12.71 -8.95
N GLU A 39 -5.13 11.41 -9.28
CA GLU A 39 -6.24 10.47 -9.08
C GLU A 39 -5.70 9.12 -8.61
N LYS A 40 -6.41 8.49 -7.67
CA LYS A 40 -6.14 7.12 -7.19
C LYS A 40 -7.42 6.32 -7.23
N GLY A 41 -7.37 5.12 -7.81
CA GLY A 41 -8.50 4.21 -7.83
C GLY A 41 -8.03 2.75 -7.86
N PRO A 42 -8.97 1.79 -7.73
CA PRO A 42 -8.66 0.37 -7.60
C PRO A 42 -7.97 -0.25 -8.82
N ARG A 43 -7.99 0.43 -9.97
CA ARG A 43 -7.47 -0.09 -11.24
C ARG A 43 -6.34 0.73 -11.84
N ARG A 44 -6.11 1.94 -11.35
CA ARG A 44 -5.12 2.86 -11.91
C ARG A 44 -4.77 3.98 -10.95
N ILE A 45 -3.63 4.61 -11.21
CA ILE A 45 -3.31 5.97 -10.75
C ILE A 45 -3.11 6.89 -11.94
N VAL A 46 -3.31 8.18 -11.71
CA VAL A 46 -2.99 9.22 -12.68
C VAL A 46 -1.92 10.11 -12.10
N VAL A 47 -0.82 10.27 -12.83
CA VAL A 47 0.32 11.10 -12.45
C VAL A 47 0.36 12.32 -13.36
N GLN A 48 0.65 13.48 -12.78
CA GLN A 48 0.83 14.73 -13.50
C GLN A 48 2.06 15.49 -12.99
N GLU A 49 2.84 16.04 -13.90
CA GLU A 49 3.94 16.95 -13.57
C GLU A 49 3.46 18.32 -13.07
N LEU A 50 4.36 19.06 -12.41
CA LEU A 50 4.03 20.32 -11.74
C LEU A 50 4.51 21.58 -12.49
N ALA A 51 4.99 21.48 -13.73
CA ALA A 51 5.42 22.60 -14.57
C ALA A 51 4.34 23.07 -15.57
N GLY A 52 3.06 22.74 -15.36
CA GLY A 52 1.93 23.32 -16.10
C GLY A 52 1.80 22.79 -17.53
N GLY A 53 2.00 21.50 -17.71
CA GLY A 53 1.97 20.74 -18.97
C GLY A 53 3.29 20.74 -19.73
N LYS A 54 4.34 21.41 -19.21
CA LYS A 54 5.61 21.65 -19.91
C LYS A 54 6.71 20.67 -19.53
N GLY A 55 6.61 20.02 -18.37
CA GLY A 55 7.52 18.96 -17.97
C GLY A 55 7.24 17.65 -18.70
N ASN A 56 8.29 16.88 -18.94
CA ASN A 56 8.20 15.46 -19.31
C ASN A 56 9.42 14.75 -18.72
N TYR A 57 9.18 13.82 -17.80
CA TYR A 57 10.23 13.21 -17.01
C TYR A 57 9.96 11.70 -16.93
N GLU A 58 11.02 10.92 -17.02
CA GLU A 58 10.98 9.54 -16.56
C GLU A 58 10.90 9.52 -15.03
N PHE A 59 10.20 8.54 -14.48
CA PHE A 59 10.04 8.37 -13.04
C PHE A 59 9.77 6.92 -12.69
N ASP A 60 10.27 6.52 -11.53
CA ASP A 60 9.89 5.27 -10.89
C ASP A 60 8.67 5.48 -10.00
N TYR A 61 7.92 4.42 -9.76
CA TYR A 61 6.77 4.46 -8.87
C TYR A 61 6.64 3.19 -8.03
N MET A 62 6.09 3.35 -6.83
CA MET A 62 5.68 2.25 -5.97
C MET A 62 4.25 2.50 -5.52
N VAL A 63 3.38 1.51 -5.67
CA VAL A 63 1.98 1.57 -5.23
C VAL A 63 1.74 0.50 -4.18
N MET A 64 1.14 0.92 -3.07
CA MET A 64 0.68 0.05 -1.98
C MET A 64 -0.82 0.24 -1.80
N ALA A 65 -1.50 -0.82 -1.37
CA ALA A 65 -2.92 -0.78 -1.07
C ALA A 65 -3.25 -1.77 0.04
N VAL A 66 -4.39 -1.58 0.70
CA VAL A 66 -4.88 -2.53 1.69
C VAL A 66 -5.36 -3.79 0.96
N ARG A 67 -5.01 -4.95 1.51
CA ARG A 67 -5.41 -6.24 0.96
C ARG A 67 -6.90 -6.49 1.24
N SER A 68 -7.63 -6.99 0.25
CA SER A 68 -9.03 -7.38 0.40
C SER A 68 -9.21 -8.38 1.55
N GLY A 69 -10.18 -8.12 2.43
CA GLY A 69 -10.45 -8.92 3.63
C GLY A 69 -9.59 -8.57 4.86
N TYR A 70 -8.74 -7.54 4.77
CA TYR A 70 -7.88 -7.05 5.85
C TYR A 70 -8.07 -5.54 6.09
N GLU A 71 -9.21 -4.98 5.69
CA GLU A 71 -9.53 -3.56 5.78
C GLU A 71 -9.49 -3.04 7.22
N ASP A 72 -9.97 -3.85 8.16
CA ASP A 72 -10.05 -3.50 9.58
C ASP A 72 -8.90 -4.08 10.42
N TYR A 73 -7.81 -4.53 9.78
CA TYR A 73 -6.70 -5.17 10.49
C TYR A 73 -6.04 -4.21 11.49
N GLN A 74 -6.19 -4.51 12.79
CA GLN A 74 -5.60 -3.74 13.86
C GLN A 74 -4.15 -4.15 14.08
N VAL A 75 -3.22 -3.27 13.68
CA VAL A 75 -1.77 -3.47 13.89
C VAL A 75 -1.42 -3.41 15.38
N ILE A 76 -2.09 -2.53 16.12
CA ILE A 76 -1.95 -2.42 17.57
C ILE A 76 -3.03 -3.30 18.21
N ARG A 77 -2.61 -4.30 18.97
CA ARG A 77 -3.51 -5.22 19.68
C ARG A 77 -3.02 -5.45 21.10
N GLU A 78 -3.95 -5.63 22.02
CA GLU A 78 -3.63 -6.03 23.39
C GLU A 78 -2.93 -7.39 23.38
N LYS A 79 -2.01 -7.58 24.32
CA LYS A 79 -1.30 -8.85 24.48
C LYS A 79 -2.34 -9.91 24.84
N LEU A 80 -2.50 -10.93 23.99
CA LEU A 80 -3.32 -12.09 24.31
C LEU A 80 -2.79 -12.71 25.61
N GLU A 81 -3.64 -12.78 26.64
CA GLU A 81 -3.33 -13.55 27.84
C GLU A 81 -3.21 -15.02 27.42
N VAL A 82 -1.98 -15.53 27.41
CA VAL A 82 -1.74 -16.96 27.21
C VAL A 82 -2.24 -17.65 28.48
N PRO A 83 -3.22 -18.57 28.41
CA PRO A 83 -3.64 -19.33 29.58
C PRO A 83 -2.40 -20.01 30.15
N ARG A 84 -2.14 -19.84 31.47
CA ARG A 84 -1.08 -20.60 32.12
C ARG A 84 -1.44 -22.07 31.95
N VAL A 85 -0.56 -22.84 31.30
CA VAL A 85 -0.65 -24.29 31.29
C VAL A 85 -0.71 -24.70 32.77
N ALA A 86 -1.81 -25.33 33.18
CA ALA A 86 -1.95 -25.85 34.54
C ALA A 86 -0.76 -26.79 34.76
N GLU A 87 0.04 -26.54 35.79
CA GLU A 87 1.09 -27.47 36.16
C GLU A 87 0.42 -28.80 36.54
N GLU A 88 0.61 -29.82 35.72
CA GLU A 88 0.27 -31.19 36.08
C GLU A 88 1.10 -31.55 37.31
N GLY A 89 0.46 -31.51 38.47
CA GLY A 89 1.06 -31.97 39.73
C GLY A 89 1.53 -33.42 39.58
N PRO A 90 2.64 -33.81 40.23
CA PRO A 90 3.18 -35.14 40.08
C PRO A 90 2.14 -36.16 40.54
N GLY A 91 1.73 -37.03 39.61
CA GLY A 91 0.82 -38.14 39.88
C GLY A 91 1.35 -38.98 41.04
N SER A 92 0.55 -39.08 42.09
CA SER A 92 0.73 -40.07 43.14
C SER A 92 0.50 -41.46 42.54
N ASN A 93 1.57 -42.23 42.35
CA ASN A 93 1.47 -43.67 42.13
C ASN A 93 1.07 -44.34 43.45
N GLU A 94 -0.09 -45.00 43.45
CA GLU A 94 -0.44 -46.06 44.41
C GLU A 94 0.27 -47.38 44.06
#